data_AF-A0A6I6NPQ9-F1
#
_entry.id   AF-A0A6I6NPQ9-F1
#
_cell.length_a   1.000
_cell.length_b   1.000
_cell.length_c   1.000
_cell.angle_alpha   90.00
_cell.angle_beta   90.00
_cell.angle_gamma   90.00
#
_symmetry.space_group_name_H-M   'P 1'
#
loop_
_entity.id
_entity.type
_entity.pdbx_description
1 polymer ?
#
loop_
_entity_poly.entity_id
_entity_poly.type
_entity_poly.pdbx_seq_one_letter_code
_entity_poly.pdbx_strand_id
1 'polypeptide(L)'
;MSMPMSPPRTGSTDAPDAPVSGVAVTIRNFAFSPATLKVPVGTTVTWTDQDTDTHTVTSTGSGGPLHSPALATHATYSYRFTTPGTYAYLCTIHPFMTAEVEVTR
;
A
#
# COMPACT_ATOMS: atom_id res chain seq x y z
N MET A 1 13.55 23.04 50.57
CA MET A 1 12.14 22.88 50.15
C MET A 1 11.96 23.51 48.77
N SER A 2 11.12 22.87 47.93
CA SER A 2 10.69 23.30 46.58
C SER A 2 11.65 22.93 45.45
N MET A 3 11.27 22.31 44.32
CA MET A 3 10.19 21.45 43.82
C MET A 3 10.65 21.10 42.39
N PRO A 4 10.42 19.89 41.84
CA PRO A 4 10.82 19.56 40.47
C PRO A 4 9.72 19.97 39.48
N MET A 5 10.06 20.69 38.42
CA MET A 5 9.17 20.92 37.27
C MET A 5 9.84 20.44 35.97
N SER A 6 9.30 19.34 35.43
CA SER A 6 9.49 18.96 34.04
C SER A 6 8.72 19.90 33.11
N PRO A 7 9.26 20.30 31.96
CA PRO A 7 8.48 20.83 30.86
C PRO A 7 7.94 19.72 29.92
N PRO A 8 6.90 20.04 29.13
CA PRO A 8 5.98 19.07 28.54
C PRO A 8 6.55 18.35 27.31
N ARG A 9 6.03 17.14 27.03
CA ARG A 9 6.09 16.55 25.69
C ARG A 9 5.30 17.46 24.76
N THR A 10 6.00 18.25 23.97
CA THR A 10 5.41 18.89 22.80
C THR A 10 4.94 17.77 21.87
N GLY A 11 3.62 17.69 21.67
CA GLY A 11 3.05 16.88 20.61
C GLY A 11 3.65 17.31 19.28
N SER A 12 4.21 16.36 18.55
CA SER A 12 4.57 16.57 17.16
C SER A 12 3.29 16.55 16.35
N THR A 13 2.91 17.75 15.93
CA THR A 13 2.05 18.06 14.81
C THR A 13 2.24 17.07 13.66
N ASP A 14 1.09 16.61 13.15
CA ASP A 14 0.88 16.00 11.84
C ASP A 14 1.89 16.54 10.81
N ALA A 15 2.82 15.68 10.38
CA ALA A 15 3.78 16.02 9.33
C ALA A 15 3.10 15.78 7.97
N PRO A 16 3.31 16.67 6.99
CA PRO A 16 2.70 16.56 5.67
C PRO A 16 3.20 15.29 4.98
N ASP A 17 2.30 14.67 4.21
CA ASP A 17 2.50 13.49 3.36
C ASP A 17 3.90 13.47 2.75
N ALA A 18 4.81 12.75 3.41
CA ALA A 18 6.11 12.47 2.84
C ALA A 18 5.84 11.58 1.62
N PRO A 19 6.45 11.86 0.45
CA PRO A 19 6.35 10.93 -0.67
C PRO A 19 6.83 9.57 -0.14
N VAL A 20 5.96 8.58 -0.18
CA VAL A 20 6.24 7.21 0.26
C VAL A 20 7.49 6.73 -0.46
N SER A 21 8.64 6.90 0.19
CA SER A 21 9.93 6.42 -0.28
C SER A 21 9.93 4.92 0.02
N GLY A 22 9.33 4.17 -0.89
CA GLY A 22 9.06 2.75 -0.77
C GLY A 22 8.75 2.15 -2.13
N VAL A 23 8.70 0.82 -2.19
CA VAL A 23 8.31 0.12 -3.41
C VAL A 23 6.82 0.39 -3.66
N ALA A 24 6.49 0.96 -4.81
CA ALA A 24 5.15 1.47 -5.09
C ALA A 24 4.51 0.83 -6.32
N VAL A 25 3.17 0.81 -6.32
CA VAL A 25 2.32 0.48 -7.47
C VAL A 25 1.36 1.65 -7.69
N THR A 26 1.35 2.20 -8.90
CA THR A 26 0.39 3.23 -9.30
C THR A 26 -0.84 2.58 -9.92
N ILE A 27 -2.04 3.03 -9.53
CA ILE A 27 -3.29 2.71 -10.23
C ILE A 27 -3.62 3.89 -11.14
N ARG A 28 -3.65 3.68 -12.45
CA ARG A 28 -3.98 4.74 -13.43
C ARG A 28 -4.43 4.11 -14.75
N ASN A 29 -5.36 4.75 -15.45
CA ASN A 29 -5.92 4.27 -16.71
C ASN A 29 -6.48 2.83 -16.58
N PHE A 30 -7.17 2.53 -15.48
CA PHE A 30 -7.69 1.20 -15.18
C PHE A 30 -6.60 0.11 -15.24
N ALA A 31 -5.41 0.38 -14.69
CA ALA A 31 -4.32 -0.59 -14.62
C ALA A 31 -3.46 -0.39 -13.38
N PHE A 32 -2.89 -1.48 -12.88
CA PHE A 32 -1.83 -1.47 -11.88
C PHE A 32 -0.46 -1.39 -12.59
N SER A 33 0.40 -0.46 -12.16
CA SER A 33 1.73 -0.27 -12.75
C SER A 33 2.82 -0.24 -11.67
N PRO A 34 3.82 -1.13 -11.73
CA PRO A 34 3.96 -2.22 -12.71
C PRO A 34 2.92 -3.35 -12.48
N ALA A 35 2.60 -4.10 -13.54
CA ALA A 35 1.68 -5.24 -13.45
C ALA A 35 2.30 -6.46 -12.72
N THR A 36 3.62 -6.64 -12.82
CA THR A 36 4.38 -7.59 -12.01
C THR A 36 5.44 -6.82 -11.24
N LEU A 37 5.38 -6.89 -9.91
CA LEU A 37 6.34 -6.23 -9.02
C LEU A 37 7.15 -7.28 -8.26
N LYS A 38 8.47 -7.27 -8.40
CA LYS A 38 9.37 -8.23 -7.74
C LYS A 38 10.09 -7.57 -6.57
N VAL A 39 10.00 -8.14 -5.36
CA VAL A 39 10.53 -7.54 -4.12
C VAL A 39 11.14 -8.60 -3.19
N PRO A 40 12.13 -8.25 -2.35
CA PRO A 40 12.59 -9.14 -1.30
C PRO A 40 11.57 -9.24 -0.15
N VAL A 41 11.59 -10.35 0.57
CA VAL A 41 10.80 -10.57 1.78
C VAL A 41 11.05 -9.47 2.81
N GLY A 42 9.99 -9.03 3.47
CA GLY A 42 10.01 -7.93 4.43
C GLY A 42 9.71 -6.56 3.82
N THR A 43 9.53 -6.47 2.50
CA THR A 43 9.17 -5.24 1.80
C THR A 43 7.72 -4.83 2.08
N THR A 44 7.51 -3.54 2.32
CA THR A 44 6.19 -2.91 2.28
C THR A 44 5.97 -2.35 0.88
N VAL A 45 4.87 -2.76 0.25
CA VAL A 45 4.41 -2.20 -1.03
C VAL A 45 3.27 -1.23 -0.77
N THR A 46 3.29 -0.07 -1.43
CA THR A 46 2.23 0.92 -1.37
C THR A 46 1.56 1.08 -2.73
N TRP A 47 0.24 0.91 -2.77
CA TRP A 47 -0.59 1.24 -3.91
C TRP A 47 -1.13 2.65 -3.76
N THR A 48 -1.09 3.45 -4.83
CA THR A 48 -1.69 4.79 -4.87
C THR A 48 -2.64 4.88 -6.04
N ASP A 49 -3.87 5.28 -5.77
CA ASP A 49 -4.84 5.56 -6.83
C ASP A 49 -4.58 6.93 -7.45
N GLN A 50 -4.27 6.96 -8.74
CA GLN A 50 -4.09 8.18 -9.53
C GLN A 50 -5.14 8.30 -10.64
N ASP A 51 -6.15 7.43 -10.63
CA ASP A 51 -7.33 7.55 -11.47
C ASP A 51 -8.41 8.41 -10.81
N THR A 52 -9.40 8.82 -11.61
CA THR A 52 -10.62 9.47 -11.12
C THR A 52 -11.65 8.47 -10.62
N ASP A 53 -11.61 7.26 -11.14
CA ASP A 53 -12.47 6.15 -10.74
C ASP A 53 -11.93 5.46 -9.49
N THR A 54 -12.84 4.91 -8.68
CA THR A 54 -12.48 4.19 -7.46
C THR A 54 -11.97 2.79 -7.78
N HIS A 55 -10.89 2.38 -7.12
CA HIS A 55 -10.29 1.06 -7.29
C HIS A 55 -10.08 0.32 -5.98
N THR A 56 -9.74 -0.97 -6.08
CA THR A 56 -9.41 -1.84 -4.94
C THR A 56 -8.18 -2.68 -5.26
N VAL A 57 -7.50 -3.15 -4.22
CA VAL A 57 -6.39 -4.11 -4.28
C VAL A 57 -6.82 -5.33 -3.48
N THR A 58 -7.24 -6.39 -4.18
CA THR A 58 -7.81 -7.58 -3.55
C THR A 58 -7.16 -8.85 -4.09
N SER A 59 -6.62 -9.69 -3.22
CA SER A 59 -6.02 -10.97 -3.59
C SER A 59 -7.01 -11.89 -4.30
N THR A 60 -6.54 -12.66 -5.29
CA THR A 60 -7.35 -13.64 -6.03
C THR A 60 -7.07 -15.06 -5.57
N GLY A 61 -8.12 -15.86 -5.34
CA GLY A 61 -7.96 -17.27 -4.93
C GLY A 61 -7.09 -17.42 -3.69
N SER A 62 -6.01 -18.20 -3.81
CA SER A 62 -5.00 -18.37 -2.76
C SER A 62 -3.87 -17.33 -2.79
N GLY A 63 -4.00 -16.26 -3.60
CA GLY A 63 -3.00 -15.21 -3.85
C GLY A 63 -2.73 -14.28 -2.68
N GLY A 64 -3.23 -14.60 -1.49
CA GLY A 64 -2.77 -14.01 -0.24
C GLY A 64 -3.76 -13.04 0.43
N PRO A 65 -3.25 -12.11 1.26
CA PRO A 65 -4.05 -11.40 2.26
C PRO A 65 -4.47 -9.99 1.85
N LEU A 66 -4.28 -9.59 0.58
CA LEU A 66 -4.58 -8.24 0.15
C LEU A 66 -6.09 -8.02 0.15
N HIS A 67 -6.53 -7.01 0.88
CA HIS A 67 -7.94 -6.61 0.96
C HIS A 67 -8.01 -5.13 1.34
N SER A 68 -7.82 -4.26 0.37
CA SER A 68 -7.97 -2.82 0.59
C SER A 68 -9.45 -2.43 0.75
N PRO A 69 -9.75 -1.31 1.42
CA PRO A 69 -11.01 -0.60 1.16
C PRO A 69 -11.05 -0.09 -0.29
N ALA A 70 -12.20 0.47 -0.68
CA ALA A 70 -12.31 1.30 -1.87
C ALA A 70 -11.35 2.50 -1.76
N LEU A 71 -10.45 2.62 -2.73
CA LEU A 71 -9.49 3.72 -2.83
C LEU A 71 -10.11 4.78 -3.76
N ALA A 72 -10.34 5.97 -3.22
CA ALA A 72 -10.68 7.14 -4.04
C ALA A 72 -9.39 7.73 -4.65
N THR A 73 -9.53 8.69 -5.56
CA THR A 73 -8.40 9.43 -6.13
C THR A 73 -7.44 9.91 -5.05
N HIS A 74 -6.15 9.60 -5.24
CA HIS A 74 -5.02 9.87 -4.34
C HIS A 74 -5.01 9.10 -3.02
N ALA A 75 -6.00 8.24 -2.76
CA ALA A 75 -5.95 7.33 -1.61
C ALA A 75 -4.88 6.25 -1.81
N THR A 76 -4.36 5.76 -0.68
CA THR A 76 -3.30 4.76 -0.66
C THR A 76 -3.68 3.53 0.15
N TYR A 77 -3.07 2.40 -0.20
CA TYR A 77 -3.12 1.15 0.55
C TYR A 77 -1.70 0.62 0.68
N SER A 78 -1.34 0.07 1.84
CA SER A 78 0.00 -0.50 2.05
C SER A 78 -0.09 -1.88 2.67
N TYR A 79 0.79 -2.79 2.23
CA TYR A 79 0.90 -4.13 2.78
C TYR A 79 2.36 -4.57 2.88
N ARG A 80 2.73 -5.18 4.01
CA ARG A 80 4.08 -5.73 4.22
C ARG A 80 4.10 -7.22 3.98
N PHE A 81 4.89 -7.65 3.00
CA PHE A 81 5.04 -9.07 2.66
C PHE A 81 6.12 -9.72 3.52
N THR A 82 5.76 -10.74 4.29
CA THR A 82 6.69 -11.43 5.21
C THR A 82 6.98 -12.88 4.83
N THR A 83 6.34 -13.37 3.77
CA THR A 83 6.49 -14.75 3.29
C THR A 83 6.83 -14.71 1.80
N PRO A 84 7.84 -15.45 1.34
CA PRO A 84 8.11 -15.60 -0.09
C PRO A 84 6.94 -16.26 -0.82
N GLY A 85 6.67 -15.83 -2.06
CA GLY A 85 5.57 -16.35 -2.88
C GLY A 85 5.09 -15.36 -3.93
N THR A 86 4.16 -15.79 -4.76
CA THR A 86 3.48 -14.95 -5.75
C THR A 86 2.09 -14.58 -5.24
N TYR A 87 1.82 -13.28 -5.20
CA TYR A 87 0.60 -12.70 -4.67
C TYR A 87 -0.18 -12.05 -5.81
N ALA A 88 -1.05 -12.81 -6.46
CA ALA A 88 -1.94 -12.30 -7.50
C ALA A 88 -3.12 -11.55 -6.89
N TYR A 89 -3.50 -10.43 -7.50
CA TYR A 89 -4.59 -9.57 -7.06
C TYR A 89 -5.32 -8.90 -8.24
N LEU A 90 -6.50 -8.39 -7.95
CA LEU A 90 -7.34 -7.65 -8.89
C LEU A 90 -8.04 -6.46 -8.24
N CYS A 91 -8.65 -5.61 -9.06
CA CYS A 91 -9.69 -4.69 -8.62
C CYS A 91 -11.07 -5.36 -8.71
N THR A 92 -11.79 -5.43 -7.59
CA THR A 92 -13.12 -6.06 -7.53
C THR A 92 -14.20 -5.28 -8.27
N ILE A 93 -14.01 -3.98 -8.48
CA ILE A 93 -14.92 -3.11 -9.24
C ILE A 93 -14.69 -3.28 -10.76
N HIS A 94 -13.42 -3.46 -11.15
CA HIS A 94 -12.98 -3.63 -12.53
C HIS A 94 -12.16 -4.92 -12.67
N PRO A 95 -12.79 -6.12 -12.71
CA PRO A 95 -12.08 -7.40 -12.55
C PRO A 95 -11.04 -7.74 -13.63
N PHE A 96 -11.01 -7.00 -14.73
CA PHE A 96 -9.97 -7.12 -15.76
C PHE A 96 -8.64 -6.51 -15.32
N MET A 97 -8.64 -5.64 -14.30
CA MET A 97 -7.43 -5.10 -13.70
C MET A 97 -6.80 -6.17 -12.83
N THR A 98 -5.72 -6.78 -13.30
CA THR A 98 -4.99 -7.80 -12.57
C THR A 98 -3.50 -7.46 -12.51
N ALA A 99 -2.85 -7.90 -11.44
CA ALA A 99 -1.42 -7.75 -11.24
C ALA A 99 -0.94 -8.73 -10.18
N GLU A 100 0.38 -8.79 -9.98
CA GLU A 100 0.98 -9.64 -8.96
C GLU A 100 2.20 -8.99 -8.29
N VAL A 101 2.43 -9.39 -7.05
CA VAL A 101 3.70 -9.15 -6.35
C VAL A 101 4.43 -10.48 -6.18
N GLU A 102 5.65 -10.57 -6.70
CA GLU A 102 6.55 -11.70 -6.49
C GLU A 102 7.52 -11.39 -5.35
N VAL A 103 7.40 -12.13 -4.24
CA VAL A 103 8.23 -11.96 -3.05
C VAL A 103 9.32 -13.01 -3.04
N THR A 104 10.57 -12.57 -3.19
CA THR A 104 11.76 -13.45 -3.14
C THR A 104 12.36 -13.49 -1.74
N ARG A 105 13.22 -14.48 -1.48
CA ARG A 105 14.05 -14.48 -0.28
C ARG A 105 15.15 -13.44 -0.34
#